data_AF-A0AAD6X3M0-F1
#
_entry.id   AF-A0AAD6X3M0-F1
#
_cell.length_a   1.000
_cell.length_b   1.000
_cell.length_c   1.000
_cell.angle_alpha   90.00
_cell.angle_beta   90.00
_cell.angle_gamma   90.00
#
_symmetry.space_group_name_H-M   'P 1'
#
loop_
_entity.id
_entity.type
_entity.pdbx_description
1 polymer ?
#
loop_
_entity_poly.entity_id
_entity_poly.type
_entity_poly.pdbx_seq_one_letter_code
_entity_poly.pdbx_strand_id
1 'polypeptide(L)'
;MSAQMRRSGLGTCADAGSERSEGFNGLKIPSPFLASTLNANLFPIVMELPDGNLFVAANQKAMIFNWKTNTETPLPGIPNGVRVS
;
A
#
# COMPACT_ATOMS: atom_id res chain seq x y z
N MET A 1 -35.01 -5.84 -46.89
CA MET A 1 -34.97 -4.54 -46.17
C MET A 1 -34.70 -4.83 -44.69
N SER A 2 -33.51 -4.51 -44.16
CA SER A 2 -33.21 -3.31 -43.36
C SER A 2 -34.11 -3.15 -42.12
N ALA A 3 -33.64 -2.94 -40.89
CA ALA A 3 -32.39 -2.30 -40.47
C ALA A 3 -31.88 -2.87 -39.13
N GLN A 4 -30.55 -2.88 -39.00
CA GLN A 4 -29.78 -3.30 -37.84
C GLN A 4 -29.51 -2.04 -36.98
N MET A 5 -30.05 -1.98 -35.76
CA MET A 5 -29.71 -0.92 -34.80
C MET A 5 -28.80 -1.50 -33.72
N ARG A 6 -27.49 -1.26 -33.87
CA ARG A 6 -26.47 -1.60 -32.88
C ARG A 6 -26.71 -0.76 -31.63
N ARG A 7 -27.17 -1.39 -30.54
CA ARG A 7 -27.09 -0.81 -29.20
C ARG A 7 -25.62 -0.77 -28.80
N SER A 8 -25.05 0.43 -28.86
CA SER A 8 -23.78 0.78 -28.23
C SER A 8 -23.80 0.30 -26.78
N GLY A 9 -22.76 -0.45 -26.39
CA GLY A 9 -22.61 -1.02 -25.06
C GLY A 9 -22.83 0.02 -23.98
N LEU A 10 -23.73 -0.30 -23.06
CA LEU A 10 -23.75 0.28 -21.73
C LEU A 10 -22.42 -0.10 -21.09
N GLY A 11 -21.45 0.82 -21.09
CA GLY A 11 -20.29 0.71 -20.23
C GLY A 11 -20.80 0.81 -18.80
N THR A 12 -21.04 -0.33 -18.16
CA THR A 12 -21.17 -0.36 -16.72
C THR A 12 -19.83 0.10 -16.15
N CYS A 13 -19.88 0.88 -15.09
CA CYS A 13 -18.75 1.31 -14.28
C CYS A 13 -17.95 0.14 -13.63
N ALA A 14 -18.07 -1.08 -14.17
CA ALA A 14 -17.39 -2.29 -13.73
C ALA A 14 -16.02 -2.51 -14.41
N ASP A 15 -15.66 -1.72 -15.43
CA ASP A 15 -14.34 -1.76 -16.06
C ASP A 15 -13.29 -0.88 -15.36
N ALA A 16 -13.59 -0.38 -14.15
CA ALA A 16 -12.53 -0.05 -13.21
C ALA A 16 -11.94 -1.38 -12.74
N GLY A 17 -10.87 -1.83 -13.40
CA GLY A 17 -10.06 -2.96 -12.97
C GLY A 17 -9.90 -2.91 -11.46
N SER A 18 -10.52 -3.89 -10.80
CA SER A 18 -10.54 -4.02 -9.35
C SER A 18 -9.12 -4.29 -8.87
N GLU A 19 -8.33 -3.24 -8.64
CA GLU A 19 -7.15 -3.26 -7.77
C GLU A 19 -7.60 -3.43 -6.32
N ARG A 20 -8.41 -4.46 -6.04
CA ARG A 20 -8.53 -4.97 -4.68
C ARG A 20 -7.15 -5.50 -4.33
N SER A 21 -6.57 -4.99 -3.26
CA SER A 21 -5.34 -5.50 -2.69
C SER A 21 -5.43 -7.03 -2.54
N GLU A 22 -4.84 -7.78 -3.48
CA GLU A 22 -4.90 -9.25 -3.52
C GLU A 22 -4.31 -9.90 -2.26
N GLY A 23 -3.52 -9.16 -1.47
CA GLY A 23 -2.95 -9.64 -0.21
C GLY A 23 -3.99 -9.86 0.88
N PHE A 24 -4.85 -8.85 1.15
CA PHE A 24 -5.72 -8.86 2.33
C PHE A 24 -7.21 -8.66 2.02
N ASN A 25 -7.63 -8.62 0.74
CA ASN A 25 -9.03 -8.45 0.37
C ASN A 25 -9.69 -7.19 0.98
N GLY A 26 -8.91 -6.12 1.18
CA GLY A 26 -9.34 -4.90 1.85
C GLY A 26 -9.43 -4.98 3.38
N LEU A 27 -8.99 -6.10 3.99
CA LEU A 27 -8.88 -6.24 5.44
C LEU A 27 -7.62 -5.54 5.98
N LYS A 28 -7.63 -5.24 7.28
CA LYS A 28 -6.49 -4.64 7.97
C LYS A 28 -5.25 -5.55 7.88
N ILE A 29 -4.13 -4.97 7.49
CA ILE A 29 -2.83 -5.63 7.53
C ILE A 29 -2.17 -5.36 8.89
N PRO A 30 -1.86 -6.38 9.70
CA PRO A 30 -1.15 -6.18 10.96
C PRO A 30 0.31 -5.82 10.69
N SER A 31 0.82 -4.79 11.38
CA SER A 31 2.21 -4.34 11.27
C SER A 31 2.93 -4.34 12.63
N PRO A 32 3.78 -5.36 12.90
CA PRO A 32 4.68 -5.37 14.05
C PRO A 32 5.62 -4.15 14.07
N PHE A 33 6.05 -3.66 12.91
CA PHE A 33 6.84 -2.44 12.80
C PHE A 33 6.14 -1.24 13.44
N LEU A 34 4.91 -0.92 13.00
CA LEU A 34 4.17 0.23 13.53
C LEU A 34 3.84 0.07 15.02
N ALA A 35 3.62 -1.17 15.47
CA ALA A 35 3.41 -1.45 16.89
C ALA A 35 4.65 -1.24 17.76
N SER A 36 5.85 -1.36 17.18
CA SER A 36 7.13 -1.33 17.91
C SER A 36 7.94 -0.03 17.73
N THR A 37 7.48 0.90 16.89
CA THR A 37 8.16 2.18 16.62
C THR A 37 7.82 3.27 17.63
N LEU A 38 6.60 3.30 18.18
CA LEU A 38 6.14 4.06 19.35
C LEU A 38 4.65 3.74 19.62
N ASN A 39 4.09 4.18 20.75
CA ASN A 39 2.65 4.00 21.07
C ASN A 39 1.70 4.69 20.05
N ALA A 40 2.20 5.71 19.35
CA ALA A 40 1.51 6.34 18.22
C ALA A 40 2.51 6.79 17.14
N ASN A 41 2.21 6.49 15.88
CA ASN A 41 2.89 7.04 14.69
C ASN A 41 1.87 7.96 14.02
N LEU A 42 2.08 9.29 14.07
CA LEU A 42 1.05 10.23 13.59
C LEU A 42 1.10 10.37 12.07
N PHE A 43 2.27 10.37 11.45
CA PHE A 43 2.41 10.44 9.99
C PHE A 43 3.62 9.62 9.47
N PRO A 44 3.51 8.28 9.37
CA PRO A 44 4.55 7.49 8.73
C PRO A 44 4.72 7.91 7.26
N ILE A 45 5.96 8.04 6.81
CA ILE A 45 6.28 8.28 5.40
C ILE A 45 6.24 6.94 4.68
N VAL A 46 5.45 6.86 3.61
CA VAL A 46 5.33 5.67 2.76
C VAL A 46 5.60 6.06 1.32
N MET A 47 6.54 5.38 0.67
CA MET A 47 6.87 5.56 -0.74
C MET A 47 6.91 4.20 -1.43
N GLU A 48 6.28 4.09 -2.60
CA GLU A 48 6.39 2.90 -3.44
C GLU A 48 7.76 2.86 -4.14
N LEU A 49 8.36 1.67 -4.16
CA LEU A 49 9.62 1.40 -4.84
C LEU A 49 9.37 0.81 -6.23
N PRO A 50 10.35 0.87 -7.16
CA PRO A 50 10.16 0.36 -8.53
C PRO A 50 9.81 -1.13 -8.64
N ASP A 51 10.05 -1.92 -7.60
CA ASP A 51 9.72 -3.34 -7.52
C ASP A 51 8.32 -3.61 -6.92
N GLY A 52 7.58 -2.56 -6.56
CA GLY A 52 6.25 -2.62 -5.96
C GLY A 52 6.25 -2.86 -4.45
N ASN A 53 7.42 -2.92 -3.80
CA ASN A 53 7.51 -2.90 -2.35
C ASN A 53 7.35 -1.46 -1.83
N LEU A 54 7.04 -1.32 -0.54
CA LEU A 54 6.88 -0.02 0.10
C LEU A 54 8.07 0.28 1.00
N PHE A 55 8.72 1.42 0.80
CA PHE A 55 9.58 2.01 1.83
C PHE A 55 8.70 2.67 2.88
N VAL A 56 8.92 2.34 4.15
CA VAL A 56 8.16 2.88 5.29
C VAL A 56 9.12 3.43 6.33
N ALA A 57 8.94 4.68 6.73
CA ALA A 57 9.68 5.31 7.82
C ALA A 57 8.73 5.85 8.89
N ALA A 58 8.98 5.50 10.15
CA ALA A 58 8.21 5.96 11.30
C ALA A 58 9.12 6.17 12.51
N ASN A 59 9.00 7.32 13.16
CA ASN A 59 9.91 7.74 14.22
C ASN A 59 11.36 7.72 13.73
N GLN A 60 12.20 6.88 14.34
CA GLN A 60 13.62 6.74 14.03
C GLN A 60 13.94 5.41 13.31
N LYS A 61 12.91 4.64 12.92
CA LYS A 61 13.08 3.35 12.24
C LYS A 61 12.57 3.44 10.81
N ALA A 62 13.10 2.57 9.96
CA ALA A 62 12.65 2.37 8.60
C ALA A 62 12.57 0.87 8.27
N MET A 63 11.78 0.53 7.26
CA MET A 63 11.66 -0.83 6.72
C MET A 63 11.32 -0.82 5.22
N ILE A 64 11.52 -1.96 4.58
CA ILE A 64 10.90 -2.32 3.31
C ILE A 64 9.72 -3.25 3.62
N PHE A 65 8.56 -2.96 3.07
CA PHE A 65 7.34 -3.70 3.32
C PHE A 65 6.75 -4.26 2.03
N ASN A 66 6.64 -5.59 1.97
CA ASN A 66 5.89 -6.27 0.93
C ASN A 66 4.45 -6.47 1.41
N TRP A 67 3.53 -5.68 0.87
CA TRP A 67 2.11 -5.69 1.28
C TRP A 67 1.34 -6.92 0.78
N LYS A 68 1.84 -7.59 -0.26
CA LYS A 68 1.21 -8.81 -0.81
C LYS A 68 1.48 -10.01 0.09
N THR A 69 2.68 -10.12 0.64
CA THR A 69 3.10 -11.23 1.50
C THR A 69 3.15 -10.87 2.99
N ASN A 70 2.81 -9.62 3.35
CA ASN A 70 2.94 -9.07 4.70
C ASN A 70 4.35 -9.22 5.29
N THR A 71 5.38 -9.05 4.46
CA THR A 71 6.77 -9.23 4.90
C THR A 71 7.39 -7.89 5.21
N GLU A 72 7.78 -7.70 6.47
CA GLU A 72 8.51 -6.52 6.95
C GLU A 72 10.01 -6.83 6.99
N THR A 73 10.80 -6.07 6.24
CA THR A 73 12.26 -6.17 6.22
C THR A 73 12.85 -4.91 6.88
N PRO A 74 13.35 -4.99 8.13
CA PRO A 74 13.87 -3.82 8.82
C PRO A 74 15.11 -3.27 8.13
N LEU A 75 15.23 -1.95 8.10
CA LEU A 75 16.42 -1.23 7.65
C LEU A 75 17.18 -0.65 8.85
N PRO A 76 18.46 -0.27 8.68
CA PRO A 76 19.16 0.55 9.66
C PRO A 76 18.34 1.79 10.03
N GLY A 77 18.42 2.17 11.31
CA GLY A 77 17.73 3.35 11.82
C GLY A 77 18.15 4.64 11.12
N ILE A 78 17.28 5.65 11.18
CA ILE A 78 17.55 6.96 10.60
C ILE A 78 18.71 7.60 11.37
N PRO A 79 19.81 8.00 10.69
CA PRO A 79 20.99 8.52 11.37
C PRO A 79 20.73 9.89 12.02
N ASN A 80 21.63 10.29 12.92
CA ASN A 80 21.66 11.61 13.57
C ASN A 80 20.45 11.93 14.48
N GLY A 81 19.71 10.91 14.94
CA GLY A 81 18.55 11.12 15.83
C GLY A 81 17.38 11.84 15.16
N VAL A 82 17.37 11.91 13.82
CA VAL A 82 16.28 12.49 13.05
C VAL A 82 15.03 11.62 13.21
N ARG A 83 13.88 12.27 13.38
CA ARG A 83 12.60 11.61 13.62
C ARG A 83 11.54 12.04 12.62
N VAL A 84 10.78 11.06 12.12
CA VAL A 84 9.51 11.24 11.41
C VAL A 84 8.37 11.20 12.43
N SER A 85 7.53 12.24 12.47
CA SER A 85 6.41 12.36 13.41
C SER A 85 5.10 12.59 12.69
#